data_AF-A0A9P4HYI7-F1
#
_entry.id   AF-A0A9P4HYI7-F1
#
_cell.length_a   1.000
_cell.length_b   1.000
_cell.length_c   1.000
_cell.angle_alpha   90.00
_cell.angle_beta   90.00
_cell.angle_gamma   90.00
#
_symmetry.space_group_name_H-M   'P 1'
#
loop_
_entity.id
_entity.type
_entity.pdbx_description
1 polymer ?
#
loop_
_entity_poly.entity_id
_entity_poly.type
_entity_poly.pdbx_seq_one_letter_code
_entity_poly.pdbx_strand_id
1 'polypeptide(L)'
;MDSLPDELRLHILSYLDTGPPSESKVYAEPSLDLTCSPDRPFKAVSRVSCRWRRLVEPMLFRNVRVRLRLGLRLRSMDGAGVWSTSREEEMGEFLAFLERRELSDVVETLVVYSVRRDFALDEEVDRDQGPVAQQECGENMSRIWKTVTRQLKPTSLKILAPPKTMAEFLSLRDFEPGDEWAFDMPYHIFELRQDSAPDTPNQSVQGTNVNLLNMRNWTRLGYNEGSSISAYSTYEFQWKSPPRVLSNLLADINRGPGRLAKTLCSFTYIAIFPLGTHVKHFMTSFWRIVVFNHQFRFLELQLVPQAHSNIMNDPVRMGRAQASDLWLEYDESMREFINVASWIRGPVDMTFLDYSDPLLAKAYEDQFADKLEASSWHKVGAYKWAKGERKEDAAMVGDSDSDDA
;
A
#
# COMPACT_ATOMS: atom_id res chain seq x y z
N MET A 1 -21.53 32.98 16.49
CA MET A 1 -21.31 31.63 15.91
C MET A 1 -22.51 30.70 16.13
N ASP A 2 -23.24 30.77 17.25
CA ASP A 2 -24.39 29.86 17.50
C ASP A 2 -25.67 30.19 16.69
N SER A 3 -25.79 31.41 16.19
CA SER A 3 -26.88 31.86 15.31
C SER A 3 -26.73 31.46 13.84
N LEU A 4 -25.56 30.92 13.45
CA LEU A 4 -25.34 30.45 12.08
C LEU A 4 -26.29 29.27 11.75
N PRO A 5 -26.71 29.08 10.50
CA PRO A 5 -27.28 27.82 10.02
C PRO A 5 -26.23 26.70 9.99
N ASP A 6 -26.66 25.44 9.99
CA ASP A 6 -25.73 24.29 10.03
C ASP A 6 -25.00 24.10 8.69
N GLU A 7 -25.60 24.53 7.58
CA GLU A 7 -25.03 24.50 6.23
C GLU A 7 -23.78 25.39 6.15
N LEU A 8 -23.84 26.59 6.71
CA LEU A 8 -22.69 27.50 6.75
C LEU A 8 -21.59 26.97 7.67
N ARG A 9 -21.94 26.25 8.75
CA ARG A 9 -20.95 25.59 9.59
C ARG A 9 -20.25 24.45 8.85
N LEU A 10 -21.01 23.62 8.14
CA LEU A 10 -20.45 22.56 7.29
C LEU A 10 -19.54 23.14 6.21
N HIS A 11 -19.90 24.27 5.62
CA HIS A 11 -19.03 24.97 4.67
C HIS A 11 -17.74 25.49 5.31
N ILE A 12 -17.80 26.01 6.55
CA ILE A 12 -16.57 26.34 7.30
C ILE A 12 -15.72 25.09 7.55
N LEU A 13 -16.35 23.97 7.90
CA LEU A 13 -15.66 22.70 8.16
C LEU A 13 -14.98 22.14 6.90
N SER A 14 -15.51 22.36 5.70
CA SER A 14 -14.85 21.90 4.47
C SER A 14 -13.51 22.58 4.22
N TYR A 15 -13.30 23.81 4.72
CA TYR A 15 -11.98 24.47 4.65
C TYR A 15 -10.97 23.93 5.66
N LEU A 16 -11.44 23.22 6.69
CA LEU A 16 -10.59 22.55 7.69
C LEU A 16 -10.29 21.10 7.31
N ASP A 17 -10.88 20.59 6.23
CA ASP A 17 -10.69 19.23 5.76
C ASP A 17 -9.37 19.07 5.02
N THR A 18 -8.29 18.93 5.78
CA THR A 18 -7.01 18.45 5.25
C THR A 18 -7.09 16.94 5.11
N GLY A 19 -6.86 16.40 3.90
CA GLY A 19 -6.88 14.96 3.63
C GLY A 19 -6.07 14.12 4.64
N PRO A 20 -6.35 12.81 4.78
CA PRO A 20 -5.74 12.01 5.83
C PRO A 20 -4.21 11.94 5.69
N PRO A 21 -3.44 12.06 6.79
CA PRO A 21 -1.97 12.01 6.73
C PRO A 21 -1.45 10.69 6.15
N SER A 22 -2.24 9.62 6.22
CA SER A 22 -1.89 8.31 5.64
C SER A 22 -1.80 8.32 4.11
N GLU A 23 -2.39 9.29 3.42
CA GLU A 23 -2.28 9.41 1.96
C GLU A 23 -0.97 10.07 1.53
N SER A 24 -0.54 11.11 2.24
CA SER A 24 0.73 11.78 1.92
C SER A 24 1.93 11.00 2.45
N LYS A 25 1.81 10.41 3.64
CA LYS A 25 2.90 9.68 4.30
C LYS A 25 3.14 8.26 3.77
N VAL A 26 2.29 7.76 2.86
CA VAL A 26 2.50 6.44 2.24
C VAL A 26 3.79 6.39 1.42
N TYR A 27 4.28 7.55 0.94
CA TYR A 27 5.51 7.68 0.16
C TYR A 27 6.79 7.90 0.99
N ALA A 28 6.62 8.12 2.30
CA ALA A 28 7.72 8.20 3.25
C ALA A 28 8.11 6.81 3.75
N GLU A 29 9.18 6.72 4.54
CA GLU A 29 9.57 5.47 5.17
C GLU A 29 8.45 4.95 6.12
N PRO A 30 8.08 3.66 6.05
CA PRO A 30 7.07 3.07 6.90
C PRO A 30 7.32 3.30 8.40
N SER A 31 6.37 3.94 9.07
CA SER A 31 6.44 4.23 10.49
C SER A 31 5.06 4.28 11.13
N LEU A 32 5.00 4.14 12.45
CA LEU A 32 3.76 4.28 13.22
C LEU A 32 3.15 5.70 13.12
N ASP A 33 3.91 6.67 12.62
CA ASP A 33 3.46 8.04 12.37
C ASP A 33 2.66 8.21 11.08
N LEU A 34 2.41 7.13 10.32
CA LEU A 34 1.57 7.12 9.11
C LEU A 34 0.22 7.82 9.32
N THR A 35 -0.38 7.66 10.51
CA THR A 35 -1.70 8.22 10.84
C THR A 35 -1.64 9.44 11.78
N CYS A 36 -0.44 9.89 12.13
CA CYS A 36 -0.24 11.01 13.04
C CYS A 36 -0.23 12.33 12.26
N SER A 37 -0.98 13.31 12.72
CA SER A 37 -0.87 14.71 12.27
C SER A 37 -0.73 15.63 13.50
N PRO A 38 0.14 16.65 13.43
CA PRO A 38 0.18 17.70 14.45
C PRO A 38 -1.11 18.52 14.42
N ASP A 39 -1.65 18.78 13.22
CA ASP A 39 -2.91 19.49 13.06
C ASP A 39 -4.10 18.54 13.17
N ARG A 40 -5.09 18.93 13.97
CA ARG A 40 -6.26 18.12 14.34
C ARG A 40 -7.51 18.99 14.43
N PRO A 41 -7.86 19.72 13.36
CA PRO A 41 -8.83 20.79 13.43
C PRO A 41 -10.20 20.27 13.85
N PHE A 42 -10.65 19.13 13.30
CA PHE A 42 -11.91 18.49 13.68
C PHE A 42 -11.97 18.04 15.15
N LYS A 43 -10.85 17.61 15.73
CA LYS A 43 -10.80 17.25 17.16
C LYS A 43 -10.84 18.50 18.05
N ALA A 44 -10.30 19.63 17.59
CA ALA A 44 -10.40 20.90 18.29
C ALA A 44 -11.83 21.44 18.22
N VAL A 45 -12.45 21.45 17.02
CA VAL A 45 -13.81 21.95 16.82
C VAL A 45 -14.86 21.14 17.58
N SER A 46 -14.70 19.81 17.67
CA SER A 46 -15.63 18.96 18.42
C SER A 46 -15.68 19.25 19.93
N ARG A 47 -14.70 19.99 20.46
CA ARG A 47 -14.65 20.43 21.87
C ARG A 47 -15.28 21.80 22.12
N VAL A 48 -15.68 22.53 21.08
CA VAL A 48 -16.23 23.90 21.19
C VAL A 48 -17.65 23.88 21.75
N SER A 49 -18.55 23.07 21.19
CA SER A 49 -19.93 22.92 21.68
C SER A 49 -20.54 21.58 21.25
N CYS A 50 -21.63 21.17 21.90
CA CYS A 50 -22.37 19.96 21.53
C CYS A 50 -22.88 20.01 20.07
N ARG A 51 -23.23 21.20 19.56
CA ARG A 51 -23.71 21.39 18.19
C ARG A 51 -22.58 21.17 17.18
N TRP A 52 -21.40 21.76 17.42
CA TRP A 52 -20.22 21.52 16.59
C TRP A 52 -19.76 20.06 16.64
N ARG A 53 -19.81 19.43 17.81
CA ARG A 53 -19.51 18.01 17.96
C ARG A 53 -20.40 17.13 17.07
N ARG A 54 -21.72 17.38 17.06
CA ARG A 54 -22.68 16.63 16.23
C ARG A 54 -22.37 16.77 14.73
N LEU A 55 -22.01 17.96 14.28
CA LEU A 55 -21.71 18.21 12.85
C LEU A 55 -20.38 17.57 12.42
N VAL A 56 -19.39 17.55 13.31
CA VAL A 56 -18.03 17.08 13.01
C VAL A 56 -17.86 15.57 13.25
N GLU A 57 -18.77 14.94 13.98
CA GLU A 57 -18.70 13.52 14.32
C GLU A 57 -18.53 12.61 13.08
N PRO A 58 -19.31 12.73 11.99
CA PRO A 58 -19.05 11.95 10.77
C PRO A 58 -17.65 12.17 10.20
N MET A 59 -17.19 13.43 10.14
CA MET A 59 -15.86 13.78 9.61
C MET A 59 -14.71 13.20 10.44
N LEU A 60 -14.89 13.04 11.76
CA LEU A 60 -13.89 12.42 12.64
C LEU A 60 -13.71 10.92 12.39
N PHE A 61 -14.76 10.25 11.92
CA PHE A 61 -14.77 8.80 11.66
C PHE A 61 -14.67 8.45 10.17
N ARG A 62 -14.46 9.45 9.30
CA ARG A 62 -14.18 9.21 7.87
C ARG A 62 -12.90 8.41 7.65
N ASN A 63 -11.87 8.70 8.46
CA ASN A 63 -10.56 8.06 8.40
C ASN A 63 -10.25 7.42 9.75
N VAL A 64 -10.38 6.10 9.85
CA VAL A 64 -10.24 5.35 11.11
C VAL A 64 -8.98 4.49 11.09
N ARG A 65 -8.45 4.23 12.29
CA ARG A 65 -7.36 3.28 12.48
C ARG A 65 -7.69 2.30 13.60
N VAL A 66 -7.32 1.05 13.42
CA VAL A 66 -7.47 -0.02 14.41
C VAL A 66 -6.13 -0.72 14.60
N ARG A 67 -5.76 -0.94 15.86
CA ARG A 67 -4.61 -1.76 16.20
C ARG A 67 -5.08 -3.19 16.31
N LEU A 68 -4.39 -4.11 15.65
CA LEU A 68 -4.57 -5.54 15.85
C LEU A 68 -3.29 -6.11 16.43
N ARG A 69 -3.35 -6.65 17.65
CA ARG A 69 -2.20 -7.32 18.25
C ARG A 69 -1.99 -8.71 17.66
N LEU A 70 -0.76 -9.23 17.75
CA LEU A 70 -0.54 -10.66 17.54
C LEU A 70 -1.30 -11.44 18.62
N GLY A 71 -2.05 -12.46 18.21
CA GLY A 71 -2.75 -13.33 19.15
C GLY A 71 -1.74 -14.31 19.75
N LEU A 72 -1.51 -14.24 21.06
CA LEU A 72 -0.71 -15.24 21.77
C LEU A 72 -1.33 -16.62 21.59
N ARG A 73 -0.57 -17.57 21.06
CA ARG A 73 -1.01 -18.96 20.97
C ARG A 73 -0.65 -19.67 22.28
N LEU A 74 -1.53 -19.59 23.28
CA LEU A 74 -1.36 -20.37 24.50
C LEU A 74 -1.72 -21.83 24.20
N ARG A 75 -0.69 -22.68 24.08
CA ARG A 75 -0.86 -24.13 24.09
C ARG A 75 -1.33 -24.51 25.50
N SER A 76 -2.62 -24.83 25.67
CA SER A 76 -3.04 -25.50 26.91
C SER A 76 -2.33 -26.85 26.99
N MET A 77 -1.84 -27.23 28.18
CA MET A 77 -1.24 -28.55 28.41
C MET A 77 -2.24 -29.70 28.16
N ASP A 78 -3.52 -29.38 28.06
CA ASP A 78 -4.64 -30.34 28.03
C ASP A 78 -5.05 -30.72 26.59
N GLY A 79 -4.31 -30.26 25.57
CA GLY A 79 -4.63 -30.51 24.16
C GLY A 79 -5.80 -29.69 23.59
N ALA A 80 -6.58 -29.02 24.44
CA ALA A 80 -7.53 -27.99 24.04
C ALA A 80 -6.81 -26.65 23.89
N GLY A 81 -6.22 -26.39 22.72
CA GLY A 81 -5.57 -25.11 22.43
C GLY A 81 -6.53 -23.94 22.71
N VAL A 82 -6.21 -23.12 23.72
CA VAL A 82 -6.94 -21.88 23.98
C VAL A 82 -6.33 -20.82 23.07
N TRP A 83 -7.01 -20.59 21.96
CA TRP A 83 -6.69 -19.51 21.05
C TRP A 83 -6.95 -18.18 21.75
N SER A 84 -5.96 -17.30 21.79
CA SER A 84 -6.24 -15.90 22.11
C SER A 84 -7.10 -15.32 20.97
N THR A 85 -8.40 -15.22 21.24
CA THR A 85 -9.44 -14.54 20.44
C THR A 85 -9.21 -13.04 20.29
N SER A 86 -8.12 -12.50 20.85
CA SER A 86 -7.81 -11.07 20.91
C SER A 86 -7.96 -10.32 19.58
N ARG A 87 -7.62 -10.89 18.42
CA ARG A 87 -7.77 -10.19 17.12
C ARG A 87 -9.24 -10.05 16.70
N GLU A 88 -9.99 -11.13 16.80
CA GLU A 88 -11.42 -11.15 16.47
C GLU A 88 -12.21 -10.30 17.46
N GLU A 89 -11.82 -10.30 18.74
CA GLU A 89 -12.38 -9.45 19.79
C GLU A 89 -12.04 -7.97 19.57
N GLU A 90 -10.76 -7.60 19.36
CA GLU A 90 -10.34 -6.21 19.12
C GLU A 90 -11.04 -5.63 17.89
N MET A 91 -11.10 -6.39 16.79
CA MET A 91 -11.84 -5.97 15.60
C MET A 91 -13.36 -5.95 15.85
N GLY A 92 -13.89 -6.96 16.55
CA GLY A 92 -15.31 -7.08 16.86
C GLY A 92 -15.82 -5.93 17.73
N GLU A 93 -15.07 -5.53 18.75
CA GLU A 93 -15.37 -4.38 19.60
C GLU A 93 -15.35 -3.07 18.81
N PHE A 94 -14.35 -2.90 17.93
CA PHE A 94 -14.24 -1.74 17.06
C PHE A 94 -15.43 -1.63 16.11
N LEU A 95 -15.79 -2.73 15.45
CA LEU A 95 -16.92 -2.80 14.54
C LEU A 95 -18.26 -2.57 15.27
N ALA A 96 -18.45 -3.20 16.43
CA ALA A 96 -19.64 -3.00 17.27
C ALA A 96 -19.76 -1.55 17.75
N PHE A 97 -18.64 -0.86 18.03
CA PHE A 97 -18.64 0.56 18.36
C PHE A 97 -19.15 1.41 17.19
N LEU A 98 -18.67 1.16 15.96
CA LEU A 98 -19.11 1.90 14.77
C LEU A 98 -20.59 1.66 14.47
N GLU A 99 -21.05 0.42 14.61
CA GLU A 99 -22.45 0.05 14.40
C GLU A 99 -23.37 0.75 15.43
N ARG A 100 -23.02 0.72 16.72
CA ARG A 100 -23.78 1.41 17.79
C ARG A 100 -23.86 2.91 17.63
N ARG A 101 -23.00 3.51 16.81
CA ARG A 101 -22.95 4.95 16.55
C ARG A 101 -23.44 5.31 15.15
N GLU A 102 -23.86 4.33 14.36
CA GLU A 102 -24.30 4.51 12.96
C GLU A 102 -23.20 5.17 12.09
N LEU A 103 -21.93 4.84 12.37
CA LEU A 103 -20.76 5.45 11.71
C LEU A 103 -20.17 4.57 10.59
N SER A 104 -20.63 3.32 10.46
CA SER A 104 -20.07 2.34 9.53
C SER A 104 -20.06 2.81 8.07
N ASP A 105 -21.11 3.53 7.64
CA ASP A 105 -21.25 4.03 6.27
C ASP A 105 -20.40 5.27 5.98
N VAL A 106 -19.89 5.94 7.01
CA VAL A 106 -19.05 7.15 6.87
C VAL A 106 -17.57 6.80 6.70
N VAL A 107 -17.17 5.59 7.06
CA VAL A 107 -15.77 5.14 7.01
C VAL A 107 -15.32 4.97 5.56
N GLU A 108 -14.48 5.90 5.10
CA GLU A 108 -13.85 5.87 3.77
C GLU A 108 -12.49 5.18 3.82
N THR A 109 -11.65 5.52 4.80
CA THR A 109 -10.31 4.92 4.95
C THR A 109 -10.21 4.13 6.24
N LEU A 110 -9.83 2.86 6.12
CA LEU A 110 -9.47 2.00 7.25
C LEU A 110 -7.96 1.74 7.24
N VAL A 111 -7.28 2.09 8.34
CA VAL A 111 -5.87 1.74 8.57
C VAL A 111 -5.77 0.67 9.65
N VAL A 112 -5.33 -0.53 9.28
CA VAL A 112 -5.03 -1.60 10.24
C VAL A 112 -3.53 -1.58 10.53
N TYR A 113 -3.15 -1.58 11.81
CA TYR A 113 -1.73 -1.59 12.16
C TYR A 113 -1.37 -2.53 13.30
N SER A 114 -0.12 -3.01 13.29
CA SER A 114 0.51 -3.81 14.33
C SER A 114 1.87 -3.23 14.73
N VAL A 115 2.33 -3.47 15.95
CA VAL A 115 3.57 -2.89 16.50
C VAL A 115 4.62 -3.99 16.68
N ARG A 116 5.90 -3.69 16.37
CA ARG A 116 7.01 -4.67 16.46
C ARG A 116 7.15 -5.36 17.83
N ARG A 117 6.82 -4.69 18.93
CA ARG A 117 6.86 -5.30 20.28
C ARG A 117 5.87 -6.46 20.46
N ASP A 118 4.84 -6.52 19.62
CA ASP A 118 3.90 -7.63 19.64
C ASP A 118 4.60 -8.95 19.21
N PHE A 119 5.77 -8.91 18.53
CA PHE A 119 6.59 -10.08 18.17
C PHE A 119 7.60 -10.56 19.22
N ALA A 120 8.09 -9.66 20.08
CA ALA A 120 9.21 -9.99 20.97
C ALA A 120 8.83 -11.05 22.03
N LEU A 121 7.53 -11.26 22.25
CA LEU A 121 6.99 -12.31 23.11
C LEU A 121 6.87 -13.67 22.38
N ASP A 122 6.97 -13.70 21.05
CA ASP A 122 6.69 -14.86 20.20
C ASP A 122 7.95 -15.56 19.66
N GLU A 123 9.12 -14.90 19.58
CA GLU A 123 10.37 -15.52 19.08
C GLU A 123 10.82 -16.76 19.88
N GLU A 124 10.44 -16.86 21.16
CA GLU A 124 10.69 -18.07 21.97
C GLU A 124 9.73 -19.23 21.64
N VAL A 125 8.55 -18.96 21.07
CA VAL A 125 7.50 -19.95 20.78
C VAL A 125 7.51 -20.40 19.30
N ASP A 126 8.04 -19.57 18.40
CA ASP A 126 7.88 -19.72 16.94
C ASP A 126 8.86 -20.71 16.26
N ARG A 127 9.89 -21.18 16.97
CA ARG A 127 10.93 -22.08 16.39
C ARG A 127 10.42 -23.47 15.97
N ASP A 128 9.20 -23.85 16.35
CA ASP A 128 8.63 -25.19 16.15
C ASP A 128 7.33 -25.22 15.31
N GLN A 129 6.93 -24.11 14.67
CA GLN A 129 5.65 -24.04 13.98
C GLN A 129 5.71 -24.59 12.55
N GLY A 130 5.06 -25.74 12.34
CA GLY A 130 4.87 -26.34 11.01
C GLY A 130 3.76 -25.68 10.16
N PRO A 131 3.59 -26.10 8.90
CA PRO A 131 2.69 -25.48 7.91
C PRO A 131 1.21 -25.41 8.32
N VAL A 132 0.74 -26.31 9.20
CA VAL A 132 -0.63 -26.32 9.72
C VAL A 132 -0.96 -25.05 10.51
N ALA A 133 0.01 -24.55 11.29
CA ALA A 133 -0.16 -23.33 12.09
C ALA A 133 -0.36 -22.08 11.22
N GLN A 134 0.42 -21.97 10.15
CA GLN A 134 0.33 -20.86 9.20
C GLN A 134 -1.02 -20.87 8.47
N GLN A 135 -1.51 -22.06 8.08
CA GLN A 135 -2.82 -22.21 7.44
C GLN A 135 -3.96 -21.75 8.36
N GLU A 136 -3.98 -22.20 9.62
CA GLU A 136 -5.03 -21.81 10.58
C GLU A 136 -5.04 -20.30 10.87
N CYS A 137 -3.86 -19.66 10.96
CA CYS A 137 -3.75 -18.21 11.12
C CYS A 137 -4.34 -17.45 9.91
N GLY A 138 -4.02 -17.91 8.70
CA GLY A 138 -4.57 -17.35 7.47
C GLY A 138 -6.08 -17.49 7.36
N GLU A 139 -6.66 -18.60 7.86
CA GLU A 139 -8.11 -18.82 7.92
C GLU A 139 -8.81 -17.89 8.92
N ASN A 140 -8.24 -17.69 10.11
CA ASN A 140 -8.75 -16.73 11.10
C ASN A 140 -8.78 -15.31 10.51
N MET A 141 -7.65 -14.88 9.92
CA MET A 141 -7.57 -13.55 9.30
C MET A 141 -8.57 -13.37 8.16
N SER A 142 -8.79 -14.41 7.35
CA SER A 142 -9.81 -14.42 6.30
C SER A 142 -11.23 -14.19 6.87
N ARG A 143 -11.54 -14.75 8.05
CA ARG A 143 -12.83 -14.51 8.73
C ARG A 143 -12.95 -13.08 9.23
N ILE A 144 -11.88 -12.52 9.81
CA ILE A 144 -11.84 -11.11 10.23
C ILE A 144 -12.13 -10.21 9.05
N TRP A 145 -11.41 -10.37 7.93
CA TRP A 145 -11.62 -9.54 6.74
C TRP A 145 -13.01 -9.69 6.15
N LYS A 146 -13.59 -10.90 6.19
CA LYS A 146 -14.97 -11.13 5.74
C LYS A 146 -15.97 -10.33 6.59
N THR A 147 -15.75 -10.27 7.90
CA THR A 147 -16.59 -9.47 8.81
C THR A 147 -16.39 -7.98 8.57
N VAL A 148 -15.15 -7.51 8.47
CA VAL A 148 -14.79 -6.11 8.20
C VAL A 148 -15.40 -5.63 6.90
N THR A 149 -15.20 -6.37 5.80
CA THR A 149 -15.70 -5.99 4.48
C THR A 149 -17.22 -6.14 4.36
N ARG A 150 -17.89 -6.90 5.23
CA ARG A 150 -19.35 -6.94 5.28
C ARG A 150 -19.94 -5.70 5.96
N GLN A 151 -19.32 -5.26 7.05
CA GLN A 151 -19.83 -4.16 7.88
C GLN A 151 -19.35 -2.79 7.40
N LEU A 152 -18.14 -2.71 6.86
CA LEU A 152 -17.52 -1.49 6.35
C LEU A 152 -17.42 -1.54 4.83
N LYS A 153 -17.56 -0.38 4.20
CA LYS A 153 -17.40 -0.17 2.75
C LYS A 153 -16.29 0.85 2.45
N PRO A 154 -15.05 0.66 2.98
CA PRO A 154 -14.00 1.65 2.80
C PRO A 154 -13.57 1.73 1.34
N THR A 155 -13.36 2.94 0.84
CA THR A 155 -12.75 3.20 -0.47
C THR A 155 -11.25 2.95 -0.45
N SER A 156 -10.60 3.09 0.72
CA SER A 156 -9.19 2.81 0.94
C SER A 156 -8.97 1.91 2.16
N LEU A 157 -8.21 0.83 1.98
CA LEU A 157 -7.72 -0.01 3.05
C LEU A 157 -6.19 0.04 3.07
N LYS A 158 -5.60 0.39 4.21
CA LYS A 158 -4.16 0.39 4.41
C LYS A 158 -3.79 -0.54 5.56
N ILE A 159 -2.69 -1.26 5.41
CA ILE A 159 -2.12 -2.12 6.44
C ILE A 159 -0.70 -1.63 6.72
N LEU A 160 -0.37 -1.41 7.99
CA LEU A 160 0.98 -1.07 8.46
C LEU A 160 1.41 -2.12 9.48
N ALA A 161 2.33 -3.01 9.11
CA ALA A 161 2.73 -4.10 9.99
C ALA A 161 4.18 -4.52 9.71
N PRO A 162 4.86 -5.16 10.68
CA PRO A 162 6.12 -5.85 10.40
C PRO A 162 5.93 -6.93 9.32
N PRO A 163 6.97 -7.28 8.54
CA PRO A 163 6.83 -8.15 7.36
C PRO A 163 6.14 -9.49 7.65
N LYS A 164 6.50 -10.16 8.74
CA LYS A 164 5.86 -11.41 9.19
C LYS A 164 4.36 -11.24 9.46
N THR A 165 3.95 -10.19 10.20
CA THR A 165 2.53 -9.92 10.46
C THR A 165 1.82 -9.51 9.18
N MET A 166 2.49 -8.77 8.29
CA MET A 166 1.93 -8.43 6.98
C MET A 166 1.56 -9.68 6.20
N ALA A 167 2.43 -10.70 6.19
CA ALA A 167 2.14 -11.97 5.55
C ALA A 167 0.92 -12.68 6.17
N GLU A 168 0.79 -12.67 7.50
CA GLU A 168 -0.40 -13.20 8.18
C GLU A 168 -1.67 -12.40 7.86
N PHE A 169 -1.59 -11.07 7.89
CA PHE A 169 -2.72 -10.18 7.60
C PHE A 169 -3.21 -10.33 6.16
N LEU A 170 -2.32 -10.66 5.22
CA LEU A 170 -2.65 -10.94 3.83
C LEU A 170 -2.99 -12.42 3.56
N SER A 171 -2.96 -13.26 4.61
CA SER A 171 -3.14 -14.71 4.51
C SER A 171 -2.25 -15.35 3.44
N LEU A 172 -0.98 -14.93 3.37
CA LEU A 172 -0.02 -15.43 2.37
C LEU A 172 0.38 -16.88 2.68
N ARG A 173 0.49 -17.69 1.64
CA ARG A 173 1.01 -19.06 1.75
C ARG A 173 2.52 -19.09 1.63
N ASP A 174 3.15 -20.06 2.30
CA ASP A 174 4.58 -20.37 2.16
C ASP A 174 5.49 -19.14 2.39
N PHE A 175 5.16 -18.31 3.39
CA PHE A 175 6.01 -17.18 3.75
C PHE A 175 7.24 -17.67 4.50
N GLU A 176 8.39 -17.61 3.82
CA GLU A 176 9.69 -17.86 4.44
C GLU A 176 10.37 -16.52 4.76
N PRO A 177 10.73 -16.28 6.04
CA PRO A 177 11.52 -15.11 6.39
C PRO A 177 12.90 -15.23 5.73
N GLY A 178 13.26 -14.24 4.90
CA GLY A 178 14.57 -14.14 4.27
C GLY A 178 15.66 -13.74 5.28
N ASP A 179 16.66 -13.00 4.82
CA ASP A 179 17.67 -12.38 5.68
C ASP A 179 17.13 -11.09 6.34
N GLU A 180 15.93 -11.14 6.92
CA GLU A 180 15.20 -9.94 7.42
C GLU A 180 16.04 -9.10 8.38
N TRP A 181 16.89 -9.76 9.16
CA TRP A 181 17.82 -9.14 10.11
C TRP A 181 18.79 -8.15 9.46
N ALA A 182 19.11 -8.30 8.18
CA ALA A 182 20.07 -7.46 7.47
C ALA A 182 19.46 -6.13 6.99
N PHE A 183 18.15 -6.09 6.75
CA PHE A 183 17.49 -4.96 6.09
C PHE A 183 16.96 -3.90 7.07
N ASP A 184 16.77 -4.24 8.35
CA ASP A 184 16.17 -3.36 9.37
C ASP A 184 14.89 -2.66 8.86
N MET A 185 13.96 -3.44 8.32
CA MET A 185 12.65 -2.98 7.85
C MET A 185 11.59 -3.27 8.93
N PRO A 186 11.36 -2.35 9.90
CA PRO A 186 10.48 -2.63 11.03
C PRO A 186 9.01 -2.75 10.63
N TYR A 187 8.62 -2.10 9.53
CA TYR A 187 7.26 -2.06 9.03
C TYR A 187 7.26 -2.01 7.50
N HIS A 188 6.23 -2.60 6.90
CA HIS A 188 5.83 -2.36 5.51
C HIS A 188 4.46 -1.68 5.50
N ILE A 189 4.14 -1.00 4.39
CA ILE A 189 2.78 -0.50 4.13
C ILE A 189 2.22 -1.22 2.92
N PHE A 190 1.01 -1.76 3.08
CA PHE A 190 0.21 -2.31 2.00
C PHE A 190 -1.05 -1.48 1.84
N GLU A 191 -1.44 -1.17 0.62
CA GLU A 191 -2.62 -0.37 0.32
C GLU A 191 -3.47 -1.01 -0.78
N LEU A 192 -4.79 -0.99 -0.57
CA LEU A 192 -5.79 -1.28 -1.57
C LEU A 192 -6.75 -0.09 -1.69
N ARG A 193 -7.08 0.30 -2.92
CA ARG A 193 -8.12 1.31 -3.20
C ARG A 193 -9.11 0.84 -4.25
N GLN A 194 -10.30 1.41 -4.20
CA GLN A 194 -11.34 1.27 -5.22
C GLN A 194 -11.91 2.64 -5.58
N ASP A 195 -12.27 2.83 -6.85
CA ASP A 195 -12.70 4.13 -7.39
C ASP A 195 -14.17 4.47 -7.11
N SER A 196 -14.96 3.50 -6.65
CA SER A 196 -16.36 3.73 -6.25
C SER A 196 -16.74 2.79 -5.11
N ALA A 197 -17.53 3.29 -4.16
CA ALA A 197 -18.14 2.46 -3.14
C ALA A 197 -19.07 1.44 -3.84
N PRO A 198 -18.92 0.13 -3.59
CA PRO A 198 -19.69 -0.87 -4.31
C PRO A 198 -21.16 -0.84 -3.90
N ASP A 199 -22.07 -0.72 -4.87
CA ASP A 199 -23.52 -0.78 -4.66
C ASP A 199 -23.99 -2.16 -4.13
N THR A 200 -23.16 -3.21 -4.16
CA THR A 200 -23.53 -4.52 -3.59
C THR A 200 -22.32 -5.35 -3.12
N PRO A 201 -22.41 -6.05 -1.96
CA PRO A 201 -21.52 -7.15 -1.63
C PRO A 201 -21.76 -8.29 -2.64
N ASN A 202 -20.67 -8.80 -3.20
CA ASN A 202 -20.70 -9.77 -4.28
C ASN A 202 -21.25 -11.12 -3.78
N GLN A 203 -22.48 -11.49 -4.18
CA GLN A 203 -23.10 -12.77 -3.81
C GLN A 203 -22.36 -13.99 -4.38
N SER A 204 -21.40 -13.79 -5.30
CA SER A 204 -20.69 -14.86 -6.02
C SER A 204 -19.40 -15.36 -5.36
N VAL A 205 -18.98 -14.83 -4.20
CA VAL A 205 -17.86 -15.43 -3.44
C VAL A 205 -18.39 -16.57 -2.57
N GLN A 206 -19.07 -17.55 -3.19
CA GLN A 206 -19.42 -18.84 -2.58
C GLN A 206 -18.33 -19.88 -2.84
N GLY A 207 -17.08 -19.51 -2.54
CA GLY A 207 -15.92 -20.38 -2.65
C GLY A 207 -15.11 -20.40 -1.36
N THR A 208 -14.40 -21.49 -1.10
CA THR A 208 -13.59 -21.76 0.10
C THR A 208 -12.36 -20.85 0.27
N ASN A 209 -12.06 -19.96 -0.70
CA ASN A 209 -10.86 -19.12 -0.70
C ASN A 209 -11.22 -17.61 -0.61
N VAL A 210 -11.76 -17.21 0.53
CA VAL A 210 -12.15 -15.82 0.82
C VAL A 210 -10.93 -15.06 1.37
N ASN A 211 -10.05 -14.56 0.50
CA ASN A 211 -8.93 -13.68 0.89
C ASN A 211 -9.28 -12.21 0.62
N LEU A 212 -8.78 -11.28 1.45
CA LEU A 212 -8.90 -9.83 1.36
C LEU A 212 -8.79 -9.28 -0.07
N LEU A 213 -7.85 -9.82 -0.85
CA LEU A 213 -7.57 -9.44 -2.24
C LEU A 213 -8.78 -9.62 -3.17
N ASN A 214 -9.68 -10.56 -2.85
CA ASN A 214 -10.83 -10.92 -3.68
C ASN A 214 -12.18 -10.48 -3.08
N MET A 215 -12.18 -9.91 -1.87
CA MET A 215 -13.42 -9.53 -1.18
C MET A 215 -14.11 -8.31 -1.81
N ARG A 216 -13.37 -7.45 -2.52
CA ARG A 216 -13.86 -6.22 -3.17
C ARG A 216 -13.27 -6.04 -4.58
N ASN A 217 -13.80 -5.06 -5.30
CA ASN A 217 -13.30 -4.63 -6.61
C ASN A 217 -12.14 -3.64 -6.43
N TRP A 218 -11.05 -4.12 -5.85
CA TRP A 218 -9.86 -3.30 -5.73
C TRP A 218 -9.31 -2.99 -7.12
N THR A 219 -9.09 -1.70 -7.38
CA THR A 219 -8.56 -1.19 -8.65
C THR A 219 -7.13 -0.71 -8.49
N ARG A 220 -6.69 -0.37 -7.27
CA ARG A 220 -5.30 0.08 -7.01
C ARG A 220 -4.65 -0.74 -5.92
N LEU A 221 -3.39 -1.08 -6.13
CA LEU A 221 -2.54 -1.80 -5.19
C LEU A 221 -1.28 -0.97 -4.96
N GLY A 222 -1.04 -0.58 -3.70
CA GLY A 222 0.18 0.09 -3.28
C GLY A 222 0.99 -0.78 -2.34
N TYR A 223 2.32 -0.75 -2.47
CA TYR A 223 3.21 -1.46 -1.57
C TYR A 223 4.49 -0.67 -1.30
N ASN A 224 4.76 -0.42 -0.02
CA ASN A 224 5.97 0.25 0.47
C ASN A 224 6.76 -0.69 1.38
N GLU A 225 7.94 -1.10 0.92
CA GLU A 225 8.88 -2.00 1.63
C GLU A 225 9.76 -1.25 2.63
N GLY A 226 9.83 0.08 2.55
CA GLY A 226 10.78 0.87 3.33
C GLY A 226 12.18 0.81 2.74
N SER A 227 13.21 0.89 3.60
CA SER A 227 14.59 1.08 3.18
C SER A 227 15.43 -0.18 3.28
N SER A 228 16.15 -0.48 2.20
CA SER A 228 17.14 -1.57 2.16
C SER A 228 18.56 -1.12 2.49
N ILE A 229 18.79 0.16 2.80
CA ILE A 229 20.14 0.74 2.98
C ILE A 229 20.96 -0.04 4.02
N SER A 230 20.33 -0.52 5.09
CA SER A 230 21.00 -1.32 6.12
C SER A 230 21.69 -2.57 5.57
N ALA A 231 21.11 -3.22 4.55
CA ALA A 231 21.66 -4.46 3.99
C ALA A 231 23.04 -4.26 3.38
N TYR A 232 23.30 -3.10 2.77
CA TYR A 232 24.57 -2.74 2.14
C TYR A 232 25.70 -2.56 3.14
N SER A 233 25.39 -2.42 4.43
CA SER A 233 26.40 -2.40 5.50
C SER A 233 26.85 -3.81 5.93
N THR A 234 26.16 -4.85 5.44
CA THR A 234 26.44 -6.25 5.77
C THR A 234 27.37 -6.89 4.74
N TYR A 235 28.18 -7.84 5.22
CA TYR A 235 29.04 -8.61 4.34
C TYR A 235 28.19 -9.48 3.39
N GLU A 236 28.62 -9.59 2.13
CA GLU A 236 27.93 -10.39 1.10
C GLU A 236 26.45 -9.99 0.90
N PHE A 237 26.16 -8.69 0.97
CA PHE A 237 24.80 -8.15 0.81
C PHE A 237 24.12 -8.63 -0.47
N GLN A 238 24.87 -8.87 -1.55
CA GLN A 238 24.35 -9.35 -2.84
C GLN A 238 23.64 -10.71 -2.76
N TRP A 239 23.92 -11.50 -1.72
CA TRP A 239 23.27 -12.81 -1.48
C TRP A 239 22.11 -12.73 -0.49
N LYS A 240 21.85 -11.55 0.09
CA LYS A 240 20.81 -11.35 1.08
C LYS A 240 19.45 -11.20 0.42
N SER A 241 18.43 -11.80 1.04
CA SER A 241 17.05 -11.65 0.58
C SER A 241 16.24 -10.78 1.53
N PRO A 242 15.58 -9.71 1.06
CA PRO A 242 14.63 -8.97 1.89
C PRO A 242 13.38 -9.83 2.19
N PRO A 243 12.50 -9.39 3.11
CA PRO A 243 11.24 -10.06 3.38
C PRO A 243 10.37 -10.15 2.11
N ARG A 244 10.07 -11.37 1.65
CA ARG A 244 9.42 -11.63 0.34
C ARG A 244 7.90 -11.51 0.32
N VAL A 245 7.36 -10.57 1.10
CA VAL A 245 5.90 -10.38 1.22
C VAL A 245 5.28 -10.01 -0.13
N LEU A 246 5.87 -9.06 -0.87
CA LEU A 246 5.36 -8.64 -2.19
C LEU A 246 5.46 -9.77 -3.21
N SER A 247 6.58 -10.50 -3.25
CA SER A 247 6.77 -11.61 -4.18
C SER A 247 5.72 -12.70 -3.97
N ASN A 248 5.48 -13.09 -2.71
CA ASN A 248 4.48 -14.10 -2.36
C ASN A 248 3.06 -13.61 -2.63
N LEU A 249 2.77 -12.34 -2.34
CA LEU A 249 1.50 -11.70 -2.67
C LEU A 249 1.22 -11.77 -4.18
N LEU A 250 2.17 -11.36 -5.02
CA LEU A 250 2.02 -11.40 -6.48
C LEU A 250 1.92 -12.83 -7.00
N ALA A 251 2.64 -13.79 -6.40
CA ALA A 251 2.51 -15.21 -6.73
C ALA A 251 1.11 -15.73 -6.39
N ASP A 252 0.55 -15.39 -5.22
CA ASP A 252 -0.80 -15.78 -4.81
C ASP A 252 -1.89 -15.16 -5.72
N ILE A 253 -1.70 -13.90 -6.15
CA ILE A 253 -2.57 -13.24 -7.14
C ILE A 253 -2.57 -14.02 -8.46
N ASN A 254 -1.41 -14.51 -8.91
CA ASN A 254 -1.27 -15.29 -10.14
C ASN A 254 -1.77 -16.75 -10.03
N ARG A 255 -1.73 -17.35 -8.84
CA ARG A 255 -2.14 -18.75 -8.62
C ARG A 255 -3.65 -18.96 -8.64
N GLY A 256 -4.42 -17.96 -8.21
CA GLY A 256 -5.89 -18.04 -8.19
C GLY A 256 -6.54 -17.49 -9.46
N PRO A 257 -7.82 -17.81 -9.73
CA PRO A 257 -8.65 -17.03 -10.66
C PRO A 257 -9.01 -15.66 -10.04
N GLY A 258 -8.02 -15.02 -9.41
CA GLY A 258 -8.18 -13.87 -8.52
C GLY A 258 -8.77 -12.68 -9.26
N ARG A 259 -9.76 -12.06 -8.64
CA ARG A 259 -10.47 -10.90 -9.19
C ARG A 259 -9.52 -9.70 -9.34
N LEU A 260 -8.63 -9.53 -8.36
CA LEU A 260 -7.64 -8.45 -8.33
C LEU A 260 -6.78 -8.40 -9.60
N ALA A 261 -6.30 -9.54 -10.09
CA ALA A 261 -5.47 -9.60 -11.29
C ALA A 261 -6.18 -9.03 -12.54
N LYS A 262 -7.52 -9.07 -12.56
CA LYS A 262 -8.35 -8.58 -13.67
C LYS A 262 -8.79 -7.14 -13.48
N THR A 263 -9.02 -6.69 -12.25
CA THR A 263 -9.56 -5.36 -11.94
C THR A 263 -8.49 -4.32 -11.65
N LEU A 264 -7.23 -4.73 -11.44
CA LEU A 264 -6.14 -3.83 -11.11
C LEU A 264 -5.87 -2.84 -12.27
N CYS A 265 -6.06 -1.55 -12.03
CA CYS A 265 -5.76 -0.48 -12.95
C CYS A 265 -4.49 0.30 -12.58
N SER A 266 -4.08 0.27 -11.31
CA SER A 266 -2.97 1.06 -10.80
C SER A 266 -2.11 0.25 -9.84
N PHE A 267 -0.79 0.33 -10.00
CA PHE A 267 0.19 -0.24 -9.07
C PHE A 267 1.20 0.81 -8.65
N THR A 268 1.40 0.95 -7.34
CA THR A 268 2.41 1.84 -6.75
C THR A 268 3.40 0.99 -5.95
N TYR A 269 4.68 1.05 -6.33
CA TYR A 269 5.76 0.35 -5.61
C TYR A 269 6.78 1.35 -5.08
N ILE A 270 7.09 1.19 -3.80
CA ILE A 270 7.98 2.08 -3.05
C ILE A 270 8.98 1.21 -2.29
N ALA A 271 10.26 1.39 -2.57
CA ALA A 271 11.34 0.77 -1.83
C ALA A 271 12.56 1.68 -1.93
N ILE A 272 13.27 1.95 -0.84
CA ILE A 272 14.45 2.79 -0.89
C ILE A 272 15.69 1.91 -1.10
N PHE A 273 16.33 2.06 -2.26
CA PHE A 273 17.49 1.29 -2.73
C PHE A 273 17.30 -0.24 -2.66
N PRO A 274 16.24 -0.82 -3.24
CA PRO A 274 16.07 -2.27 -3.24
C PRO A 274 17.22 -2.97 -3.99
N LEU A 275 17.50 -4.22 -3.62
CA LEU A 275 18.43 -5.06 -4.36
C LEU A 275 17.84 -5.41 -5.73
N GLY A 276 18.62 -5.29 -6.81
CA GLY A 276 18.19 -5.62 -8.17
C GLY A 276 17.75 -7.07 -8.32
N THR A 277 18.34 -7.99 -7.55
CA THR A 277 17.92 -9.40 -7.48
C THR A 277 16.51 -9.57 -6.93
N HIS A 278 16.14 -8.78 -5.91
CA HIS A 278 14.79 -8.75 -5.34
C HIS A 278 13.78 -8.20 -6.34
N VAL A 279 14.12 -7.08 -7.01
CA VAL A 279 13.28 -6.49 -8.05
C VAL A 279 13.02 -7.48 -9.17
N LYS A 280 14.08 -8.08 -9.73
CA LYS A 280 13.97 -9.12 -10.76
C LYS A 280 13.04 -10.26 -10.35
N HIS A 281 13.12 -10.70 -9.10
CA HIS A 281 12.33 -11.82 -8.58
C HIS A 281 10.83 -11.50 -8.58
N PHE A 282 10.40 -10.39 -7.96
CA PHE A 282 8.97 -10.07 -7.92
C PHE A 282 8.44 -9.61 -9.28
N MET A 283 9.28 -8.98 -10.11
CA MET A 283 8.91 -8.57 -11.47
C MET A 283 8.54 -9.76 -12.36
N THR A 284 9.13 -10.92 -12.12
CA THR A 284 8.76 -12.19 -12.79
C THR A 284 7.32 -12.64 -12.47
N SER A 285 6.77 -12.25 -11.33
CA SER A 285 5.36 -12.47 -11.00
C SER A 285 4.48 -11.31 -11.44
N PHE A 286 4.98 -10.07 -11.30
CA PHE A 286 4.26 -8.86 -11.66
C PHE A 286 3.93 -8.78 -13.16
N TRP A 287 4.87 -9.17 -14.04
CA TRP A 287 4.67 -9.05 -15.49
C TRP A 287 3.43 -9.81 -15.98
N ARG A 288 3.14 -10.97 -15.38
CA ARG A 288 1.96 -11.78 -15.73
C ARG A 288 0.67 -11.02 -15.46
N ILE A 289 0.63 -10.27 -14.36
CA ILE A 289 -0.55 -9.48 -13.98
C ILE A 289 -0.73 -8.34 -14.99
N VAL A 290 0.34 -7.61 -15.31
CA VAL A 290 0.23 -6.41 -16.15
C VAL A 290 0.03 -6.73 -17.64
N VAL A 291 0.72 -7.74 -18.18
CA VAL A 291 0.65 -8.04 -19.62
C VAL A 291 -0.70 -8.65 -20.02
N PHE A 292 -1.31 -9.44 -19.14
CA PHE A 292 -2.61 -10.07 -19.41
C PHE A 292 -3.82 -9.24 -18.93
N ASN A 293 -3.58 -8.10 -18.27
CA ASN A 293 -4.64 -7.23 -17.78
C ASN A 293 -4.81 -5.98 -18.65
N HIS A 294 -5.87 -5.96 -19.45
CA HIS A 294 -6.20 -4.84 -20.33
C HIS A 294 -6.69 -3.56 -19.60
N GLN A 295 -7.05 -3.67 -18.32
CA GLN A 295 -7.49 -2.54 -17.48
C GLN A 295 -6.33 -1.81 -16.80
N PHE A 296 -5.10 -2.36 -16.86
CA PHE A 296 -3.93 -1.72 -16.27
C PHE A 296 -3.61 -0.40 -17.00
N ARG A 297 -3.43 0.67 -16.23
CA ARG A 297 -3.26 2.05 -16.72
C ARG A 297 -2.16 2.83 -16.03
N PHE A 298 -1.91 2.60 -14.75
CA PHE A 298 -1.00 3.46 -13.98
C PHE A 298 0.06 2.63 -13.25
N LEU A 299 1.32 3.00 -13.44
CA LEU A 299 2.46 2.44 -12.73
C LEU A 299 3.24 3.57 -12.06
N GLU A 300 3.32 3.54 -10.74
CA GLU A 300 4.09 4.49 -9.94
C GLU A 300 5.25 3.78 -9.26
N LEU A 301 6.46 4.32 -9.39
CA LEU A 301 7.68 3.72 -8.85
C LEU A 301 8.46 4.76 -8.03
N GLN A 302 8.93 4.34 -6.87
CA GLN A 302 9.89 5.10 -6.05
C GLN A 302 10.97 4.13 -5.55
N LEU A 303 12.18 4.24 -6.09
CA LEU A 303 13.35 3.43 -5.72
C LEU A 303 14.39 4.21 -4.89
N VAL A 304 14.23 5.52 -4.74
CA VAL A 304 15.14 6.45 -4.07
C VAL A 304 14.35 7.20 -2.98
N PRO A 305 14.99 7.64 -1.89
CA PRO A 305 14.31 8.49 -0.91
C PRO A 305 13.85 9.81 -1.54
N GLN A 306 12.73 10.34 -1.06
CA GLN A 306 12.22 11.65 -1.49
C GLN A 306 13.25 12.76 -1.20
N ALA A 307 13.25 13.84 -2.00
CA ALA A 307 14.25 14.91 -1.91
C ALA A 307 14.41 15.57 -0.52
N HIS A 308 13.37 15.53 0.32
CA HIS A 308 13.40 16.08 1.68
C HIS A 308 13.85 15.07 2.75
N SER A 309 14.10 13.82 2.37
CA SER A 309 14.61 12.78 3.26
C SER A 309 16.11 12.93 3.46
N ASN A 310 16.54 12.87 4.72
CA ASN A 310 17.95 12.95 5.09
C ASN A 310 18.62 11.58 5.28
N ILE A 311 17.96 10.49 4.85
CA ILE A 311 18.40 9.12 5.16
C ILE A 311 19.80 8.78 4.64
N MET A 312 20.20 9.35 3.50
CA MET A 312 21.52 9.14 2.88
C MET A 312 22.65 9.86 3.63
N ASN A 313 22.33 10.92 4.38
CA ASN A 313 23.31 11.66 5.17
C ASN A 313 23.33 11.22 6.63
N ASP A 314 22.48 10.27 7.03
CA ASP A 314 22.44 9.73 8.38
C ASP A 314 23.52 8.63 8.52
N PRO A 315 24.58 8.87 9.33
CA PRO A 315 25.67 7.91 9.48
C PRO A 315 25.23 6.61 10.17
N VAL A 316 24.17 6.66 10.99
CA VAL A 316 23.63 5.46 11.66
C VAL A 316 22.93 4.57 10.64
N ARG A 317 22.18 5.18 9.70
CA ARG A 317 21.46 4.45 8.65
C ARG A 317 22.40 3.92 7.58
N MET A 318 23.39 4.70 7.17
CA MET A 318 24.39 4.28 6.17
C MET A 318 25.35 3.22 6.73
N GLY A 319 25.74 3.31 8.01
CA GLY A 319 26.67 2.37 8.61
C GLY A 319 27.97 2.25 7.81
N ARG A 320 28.23 1.07 7.24
CA ARG A 320 29.39 0.79 6.36
C ARG A 320 29.04 0.76 4.86
N ALA A 321 27.79 1.04 4.50
CA ALA A 321 27.34 1.02 3.12
C ALA A 321 28.08 2.09 2.30
N GLN A 322 28.46 1.72 1.07
CA GLN A 322 29.04 2.66 0.12
C GLN A 322 27.93 3.22 -0.75
N ALA A 323 27.92 4.55 -0.96
CA ALA A 323 26.94 5.18 -1.83
C ALA A 323 26.99 4.64 -3.27
N SER A 324 28.17 4.23 -3.75
CA SER A 324 28.34 3.60 -5.07
C SER A 324 27.54 2.31 -5.22
N ASP A 325 27.48 1.48 -4.18
CA ASP A 325 26.77 0.20 -4.22
C ASP A 325 25.25 0.42 -4.28
N LEU A 326 24.75 1.44 -3.56
CA LEU A 326 23.35 1.84 -3.60
C LEU A 326 22.92 2.26 -5.02
N TRP A 327 23.73 3.09 -5.67
CA TRP A 327 23.45 3.56 -7.04
C TRP A 327 23.60 2.45 -8.08
N LEU A 328 24.54 1.51 -7.90
CA LEU A 328 24.67 0.34 -8.77
C LEU A 328 23.42 -0.55 -8.72
N GLU A 329 22.91 -0.85 -7.52
CA GLU A 329 21.68 -1.65 -7.35
C GLU A 329 20.42 -0.89 -7.81
N TYR A 330 20.39 0.44 -7.68
CA TYR A 330 19.35 1.27 -8.29
C TYR A 330 19.33 1.12 -9.81
N ASP A 331 20.48 1.23 -10.47
CA ASP A 331 20.60 1.09 -11.93
C ASP A 331 20.14 -0.30 -12.39
N GLU A 332 20.54 -1.36 -11.69
CA GLU A 332 20.08 -2.72 -11.96
C GLU A 332 18.57 -2.87 -11.75
N SER A 333 18.03 -2.32 -10.66
CA SER A 333 16.59 -2.33 -10.37
C SER A 333 15.78 -1.63 -11.46
N MET A 334 16.21 -0.44 -11.88
CA MET A 334 15.60 0.33 -12.97
C MET A 334 15.67 -0.42 -14.29
N ARG A 335 16.80 -1.08 -14.59
CA ARG A 335 16.95 -1.92 -15.78
C ARG A 335 15.91 -3.03 -15.83
N GLU A 336 15.67 -3.71 -14.71
CA GLU A 336 14.66 -4.77 -14.62
C GLU A 336 13.22 -4.23 -14.79
N PHE A 337 12.90 -3.05 -14.25
CA PHE A 337 11.61 -2.39 -14.49
C PHE A 337 11.40 -2.03 -15.96
N ILE A 338 12.38 -1.38 -16.59
CA ILE A 338 12.32 -0.99 -17.99
C ILE A 338 12.19 -2.21 -18.90
N ASN A 339 12.91 -3.29 -18.60
CA ASN A 339 12.77 -4.55 -19.31
C ASN A 339 11.32 -5.03 -19.30
N VAL A 340 10.63 -5.03 -18.16
CA VAL A 340 9.22 -5.43 -18.11
C VAL A 340 8.30 -4.41 -18.78
N ALA A 341 8.56 -3.11 -18.61
CA ALA A 341 7.79 -2.05 -19.26
C ALA A 341 7.80 -2.17 -20.79
N SER A 342 8.86 -2.72 -21.38
CA SER A 342 8.93 -2.98 -22.83
C SER A 342 7.85 -3.97 -23.31
N TRP A 343 7.48 -4.96 -22.48
CA TRP A 343 6.50 -6.00 -22.81
C TRP A 343 5.04 -5.58 -22.63
N ILE A 344 4.79 -4.44 -21.97
CA ILE A 344 3.45 -3.90 -21.78
C ILE A 344 2.89 -3.47 -23.14
N ARG A 345 1.72 -3.98 -23.54
CA ARG A 345 1.13 -3.69 -24.87
C ARG A 345 -0.01 -2.67 -24.85
N GLY A 346 -0.61 -2.42 -23.69
CA GLY A 346 -1.75 -1.50 -23.55
C GLY A 346 -1.32 -0.06 -23.25
N PRO A 347 -2.26 0.90 -23.32
CA PRO A 347 -1.97 2.26 -22.91
C PRO A 347 -1.79 2.32 -21.39
N VAL A 348 -0.62 2.80 -20.98
CA VAL A 348 -0.17 2.84 -19.59
C VAL A 348 0.65 4.10 -19.38
N ASP A 349 0.39 4.78 -18.27
CA ASP A 349 1.16 5.89 -17.75
C ASP A 349 2.09 5.37 -16.65
N MET A 350 3.37 5.70 -16.76
CA MET A 350 4.41 5.36 -15.80
C MET A 350 4.98 6.65 -15.21
N THR A 351 5.00 6.72 -13.88
CA THR A 351 5.49 7.87 -13.12
C THR A 351 6.61 7.41 -12.19
N PHE A 352 7.77 8.06 -12.29
CA PHE A 352 8.88 7.86 -11.37
C PHE A 352 8.86 8.97 -10.32
N LEU A 353 8.64 8.62 -9.06
CA LEU A 353 8.56 9.56 -7.94
C LEU A 353 9.94 10.01 -7.43
N ASP A 354 10.99 9.26 -7.80
CA ASP A 354 12.39 9.51 -7.43
C ASP A 354 12.90 10.88 -7.92
N TYR A 355 12.39 11.32 -9.06
CA TYR A 355 12.79 12.55 -9.76
C TYR A 355 12.27 13.85 -9.13
N SER A 356 11.87 13.79 -7.86
CA SER A 356 11.73 15.00 -7.04
C SER A 356 13.04 15.79 -6.93
N ASP A 357 14.19 15.15 -7.16
CA ASP A 357 15.48 15.81 -7.40
C ASP A 357 15.71 16.05 -8.91
N PRO A 358 15.77 17.31 -9.38
CA PRO A 358 15.99 17.65 -10.79
C PRO A 358 17.32 17.16 -11.37
N LEU A 359 18.36 17.02 -10.55
CA LEU A 359 19.68 16.54 -11.01
C LEU A 359 19.61 15.05 -11.33
N LEU A 360 18.91 14.30 -10.50
CA LEU A 360 18.66 12.88 -10.69
C LEU A 360 17.79 12.64 -11.92
N ALA A 361 16.73 13.43 -12.06
CA ALA A 361 15.83 13.39 -13.21
C ALA A 361 16.58 13.50 -14.53
N LYS A 362 17.48 14.47 -14.66
CA LYS A 362 18.22 14.68 -15.90
C LYS A 362 19.17 13.54 -16.23
N ALA A 363 19.98 13.11 -15.27
CA ALA A 363 20.99 12.06 -15.50
C ALA A 363 20.37 10.74 -15.95
N TYR A 364 19.24 10.36 -15.36
CA TYR A 364 18.57 9.09 -15.65
C TYR A 364 17.62 9.14 -16.84
N GLU A 365 17.05 10.31 -17.14
CA GLU A 365 16.37 10.53 -18.42
C GLU A 365 17.31 10.24 -19.58
N ASP A 366 18.54 10.76 -19.55
CA ASP A 366 19.55 10.53 -20.60
C ASP A 366 19.95 9.05 -20.70
N GLN A 367 19.97 8.30 -19.60
CA GLN A 367 20.41 6.89 -19.59
C GLN A 367 19.35 5.91 -20.13
N PHE A 368 18.06 6.19 -19.91
CA PHE A 368 16.99 5.23 -20.16
C PHE A 368 16.01 5.61 -21.27
N ALA A 369 16.02 6.87 -21.73
CA ALA A 369 15.12 7.36 -22.78
C ALA A 369 15.17 6.49 -24.05
N ASP A 370 16.37 6.21 -24.58
CA ASP A 370 16.53 5.43 -25.82
C ASP A 370 15.83 4.07 -25.77
N LYS A 371 15.91 3.37 -24.62
CA LYS A 371 15.27 2.05 -24.45
C LYS A 371 13.76 2.13 -24.35
N LEU A 372 13.25 3.16 -23.67
CA LEU A 372 11.81 3.39 -23.52
C LEU A 372 11.19 3.81 -24.86
N GLU A 373 11.83 4.73 -25.58
CA GLU A 373 11.41 5.18 -26.90
C GLU A 373 11.42 4.04 -27.93
N ALA A 374 12.47 3.20 -27.93
CA ALA A 374 12.52 1.99 -28.75
C ALA A 374 11.37 1.01 -28.45
N SER A 375 10.78 1.09 -27.25
CA SER A 375 9.66 0.28 -26.80
C SER A 375 8.30 0.99 -26.92
N SER A 376 8.21 2.05 -27.73
CA SER A 376 7.00 2.86 -27.99
C SER A 376 6.46 3.63 -26.78
N TRP A 377 7.30 3.89 -25.77
CA TRP A 377 6.98 4.86 -24.73
C TRP A 377 7.38 6.26 -25.20
N HIS A 378 6.58 7.26 -24.85
CA HIS A 378 6.88 8.66 -25.12
C HIS A 378 6.83 9.47 -23.83
N LYS A 379 7.64 10.52 -23.79
CA LYS A 379 7.71 11.42 -22.64
C LYS A 379 6.52 12.39 -22.67
N VAL A 380 5.79 12.48 -21.55
CA VAL A 380 4.62 13.37 -21.41
C VAL A 380 4.92 14.55 -20.49
N GLY A 381 5.92 14.42 -19.62
CA GLY A 381 6.38 15.50 -18.75
C GLY A 381 7.70 15.14 -18.09
N ALA A 382 8.16 15.97 -17.16
CA ALA A 382 9.19 15.55 -16.23
C ALA A 382 8.72 14.25 -15.57
N TYR A 383 9.60 13.24 -15.48
CA TYR A 383 9.36 12.00 -14.75
C TYR A 383 8.16 11.13 -15.14
N LYS A 384 7.48 11.45 -16.26
CA LYS A 384 6.27 10.77 -16.73
C LYS A 384 6.43 10.27 -18.16
N TRP A 385 6.14 8.99 -18.33
CA TRP A 385 6.16 8.28 -19.59
C TRP A 385 4.78 7.70 -19.87
N ALA A 386 4.33 7.76 -21.11
CA ALA A 386 3.08 7.13 -21.52
C ALA A 386 3.33 6.20 -22.71
N LYS A 387 2.50 5.16 -22.81
CA LYS A 387 2.48 4.24 -23.95
C LYS A 387 1.12 4.31 -24.62
N GLY A 388 1.08 4.29 -25.95
CA GLY A 388 -0.15 4.35 -26.75
C GLY A 388 -0.67 5.77 -27.02
N GLU A 389 -1.55 5.93 -28.02
CA GLU A 389 -2.13 7.23 -28.37
C GLU A 389 -3.05 7.75 -27.25
N ARG A 390 -2.62 8.82 -26.59
CA ARG A 390 -3.54 9.72 -25.93
C ARG A 390 -4.28 10.46 -27.04
N LYS A 391 -5.50 10.03 -27.39
CA LYS A 391 -6.40 10.92 -28.12
C LYS A 391 -6.54 12.17 -27.26
N GLU A 392 -5.91 13.24 -27.72
CA GLU A 392 -6.23 14.59 -27.31
C GLU A 392 -7.73 14.79 -27.58
N ASP A 393 -8.54 14.72 -26.54
CA ASP A 393 -9.90 15.22 -26.62
C ASP A 393 -9.83 16.75 -26.75
N ALA A 394 -10.00 17.19 -28.00
CA ALA A 394 -10.90 18.26 -28.38
C ALA A 394 -10.87 19.53 -27.50
N ALA A 395 -9.87 20.38 -27.72
CA ALA A 395 -9.99 21.82 -27.48
C ALA A 395 -9.24 22.64 -28.55
N MET A 396 -9.47 22.28 -29.81
CA MET A 396 -9.40 23.19 -30.94
C MET A 396 -10.66 22.92 -31.77
N VAL A 397 -11.82 23.29 -31.22
CA VAL A 397 -12.95 23.66 -32.08
C VAL A 397 -12.43 24.87 -32.85
N GLY A 398 -11.98 24.60 -34.08
CA GLY A 398 -11.79 25.63 -35.08
C GLY A 398 -13.11 26.35 -35.22
N ASP A 399 -13.16 27.56 -34.66
CA ASP A 399 -14.09 28.58 -35.03
C ASP A 399 -13.81 28.92 -36.50
N SER A 400 -14.51 28.23 -37.39
CA SER A 400 -14.63 28.62 -38.80
C SER A 400 -16.11 28.87 -39.08
N ASP A 401 -16.64 29.91 -38.45
CA ASP A 401 -17.69 30.71 -39.06
C ASP A 401 -17.09 31.47 -40.24
N SER A 402 -17.45 31.05 -41.45
CA SER A 402 -17.40 31.89 -42.64
C SER A 402 -18.50 31.44 -43.61
N ASP A 403 -19.59 32.20 -43.60
CA ASP A 403 -20.29 32.79 -44.73
C ASP A 403 -20.61 31.97 -46.00
N ASP A 404 -21.89 32.12 -46.37
CA ASP A 404 -22.46 32.17 -47.73
C ASP A 404 -22.53 30.89 -48.59
N ALA A 405 -23.74 30.30 -48.66
CA ALA A 405 -24.56 30.24 -49.90
C ALA A 405 -25.94 29.61 -49.66
#